data_AF-A0A3N5EX61-F1
#
_entry.id   AF-A0A3N5EX61-F1
#
_cell.length_a   1.000
_cell.length_b   1.000
_cell.length_c   1.000
_cell.angle_alpha   90.00
_cell.angle_beta   90.00
_cell.angle_gamma   90.00
#
_symmetry.space_group_name_H-M   'P 1'
#
loop_
_entity.id
_entity.type
_entity.pdbx_description
1 polymer ?
#
loop_
_entity_poly.entity_id
_entity_poly.type
_entity_poly.pdbx_seq_one_letter_code
_entity_poly.pdbx_strand_id
1 'polypeptide(L)'
;MRHRLRILPGRGRATARRGARHAGRGRVSGPLRPTIVRIATSRTPGTALAIRRAEPGVLMDAQPFIKEIGRGRESARGLTYDSAVTMFDSMFGGGFADVELGAILIALRMKGESLDEIRAGVDVLEPLIARVPVDPGRPVVSIPSYNGARNTANLVPLLACLLADAGVQVVVHGVTSDPRRTTTAEIMQAMGLGSAGGTHSAEAAIARGDPAFLPVATLSSRLAALLELRWQLGVRNVGHTLAKLLTPTTSAACVRLTAFTHPEFAILQHA
;
A
#
# COMPACT_ATOMS: atom_id res chain seq x y z
N MET A 1 -12.26 14.75 22.79
CA MET A 1 -13.72 14.46 22.84
C MET A 1 -14.01 13.28 21.93
N ARG A 2 -14.75 12.27 22.41
CA ARG A 2 -14.99 11.01 21.68
C ARG A 2 -16.02 11.22 20.57
N HIS A 3 -15.63 11.12 19.31
CA HIS A 3 -16.56 11.12 18.18
C HIS A 3 -17.04 9.69 17.88
N ARG A 4 -18.34 9.45 18.01
CA ARG A 4 -18.99 8.20 17.55
C ARG A 4 -19.26 8.29 16.06
N LEU A 5 -18.70 7.37 15.28
CA LEU A 5 -19.04 7.15 13.89
C LEU A 5 -20.45 6.52 13.81
N ARG A 6 -21.40 7.18 13.13
CA ARG A 6 -22.77 6.68 12.94
C ARG A 6 -22.88 6.07 11.54
N ILE A 7 -22.89 4.73 11.46
CA ILE A 7 -23.20 4.00 10.23
C ILE A 7 -24.72 4.06 10.03
N LEU A 8 -25.18 4.70 8.96
CA LEU A 8 -26.60 4.68 8.57
C LEU A 8 -26.85 3.47 7.66
N PRO A 9 -27.79 2.55 8.01
CA PRO A 9 -28.13 1.44 7.14
C PRO A 9 -28.93 1.94 5.94
N GLY A 10 -28.50 1.55 4.73
CA GLY A 10 -29.27 1.71 3.51
C GLY A 10 -30.61 0.98 3.62
N ARG A 11 -31.69 1.66 3.22
CA ARG A 11 -33.04 1.09 3.23
C ARG A 11 -33.13 -0.05 2.20
N GLY A 12 -33.06 -1.29 2.67
CA GLY A 12 -33.40 -2.49 1.92
C GLY A 12 -33.95 -3.53 2.89
N ARG A 13 -35.28 -3.67 2.96
CA ARG A 13 -35.93 -4.73 3.71
C ARG A 13 -35.72 -6.06 2.98
N ALA A 14 -34.98 -6.99 3.58
CA ALA A 14 -35.04 -8.40 3.23
C ALA A 14 -35.49 -9.17 4.48
N THR A 15 -36.69 -9.73 4.39
CA THR A 15 -37.31 -10.57 5.43
C THR A 15 -36.58 -11.91 5.51
N ALA A 16 -36.25 -12.33 6.74
CA ALA A 16 -35.62 -13.61 7.01
C ALA A 16 -36.63 -14.77 6.87
N ARG A 17 -36.25 -15.82 6.14
CA ARG A 17 -36.81 -17.17 6.30
C ARG A 17 -35.68 -18.17 6.50
N ARG A 18 -35.78 -18.95 7.58
CA ARG A 18 -34.94 -20.13 7.89
C ARG A 18 -35.34 -21.29 6.95
N GLY A 19 -34.36 -22.02 6.42
CA GLY A 19 -34.58 -23.27 5.68
C GLY A 19 -33.30 -23.87 5.08
N ALA A 20 -33.11 -25.17 5.25
CA ALA A 20 -31.91 -25.99 5.05
C ALA A 20 -31.31 -26.11 3.62
N ARG A 21 -29.97 -26.33 3.62
CA ARG A 21 -29.11 -27.25 2.81
C ARG A 21 -29.10 -27.23 1.26
N HIS A 22 -27.84 -27.19 0.77
CA HIS A 22 -27.23 -27.77 -0.45
C HIS A 22 -27.36 -27.08 -1.83
N ALA A 23 -26.16 -26.88 -2.43
CA ALA A 23 -25.78 -26.76 -3.83
C ALA A 23 -26.52 -25.77 -4.76
N GLY A 24 -25.83 -24.71 -5.16
CA GLY A 24 -26.17 -23.91 -6.34
C GLY A 24 -25.13 -22.83 -6.62
N ARG A 25 -24.40 -22.94 -7.74
CA ARG A 25 -23.61 -21.84 -8.30
C ARG A 25 -24.58 -20.73 -8.73
N GLY A 26 -24.91 -19.83 -7.82
CA GLY A 26 -25.70 -18.64 -8.11
C GLY A 26 -24.89 -17.66 -8.95
N ARG A 27 -25.25 -17.48 -10.22
CA ARG A 27 -24.82 -16.29 -10.98
C ARG A 27 -25.32 -15.06 -10.23
N VAL A 28 -24.42 -14.16 -9.87
CA VAL A 28 -24.77 -12.82 -9.40
C VAL A 28 -25.22 -12.03 -10.63
N SER A 29 -26.51 -12.13 -10.97
CA SER A 29 -27.15 -11.32 -12.00
C SER A 29 -27.71 -10.05 -11.36
N GLY A 30 -26.94 -8.96 -11.46
CA GLY A 30 -27.34 -7.62 -11.07
C GLY A 30 -26.16 -6.67 -11.25
N PRO A 31 -26.37 -5.40 -11.65
CA PRO A 31 -25.27 -4.46 -11.76
C PRO A 31 -24.59 -4.33 -10.39
N LEU A 32 -23.30 -4.64 -10.32
CA LEU A 32 -22.47 -4.36 -9.15
C LEU A 32 -22.57 -2.85 -8.91
N ARG A 33 -23.32 -2.42 -7.90
CA ARG A 33 -23.33 -1.03 -7.47
C ARG A 33 -22.12 -0.84 -6.55
N PRO A 34 -21.04 -0.18 -7.01
CA PRO A 34 -19.92 0.09 -6.11
C PRO A 34 -20.43 0.91 -4.92
N THR A 35 -20.10 0.49 -3.71
CA THR A 35 -20.30 1.33 -2.54
C THR A 35 -19.26 2.44 -2.60
N ILE A 36 -19.66 3.59 -3.14
CA ILE A 36 -18.82 4.79 -3.15
C ILE A 36 -18.88 5.39 -1.75
N VAL A 37 -17.87 5.10 -0.94
CA VAL A 37 -17.67 5.80 0.35
C VAL A 37 -16.84 7.05 0.06
N ARG A 38 -17.50 8.21 -0.06
CA ARG A 38 -16.81 9.51 -0.09
C ARG A 38 -16.39 9.86 1.33
N ILE A 39 -15.11 9.68 1.64
CA ILE A 39 -14.51 10.15 2.88
C ILE A 39 -13.70 11.40 2.55
N ALA A 40 -14.10 12.54 3.11
CA ALA A 40 -13.32 13.76 2.99
C ALA A 40 -12.06 13.62 3.86
N THR A 41 -10.89 13.47 3.23
CA THR A 41 -9.61 13.56 3.93
C THR A 41 -9.14 15.00 3.86
N SER A 42 -9.34 15.78 4.93
CA SER A 42 -8.66 17.05 5.10
C SER A 42 -7.19 16.75 5.42
N ARG A 43 -6.37 16.58 4.39
CA ARG A 43 -4.93 16.48 4.54
C ARG A 43 -4.42 17.91 4.69
N THR A 44 -4.27 18.38 5.92
CA THR A 44 -3.42 19.55 6.16
C THR A 44 -2.02 19.10 5.72
N PRO A 45 -1.31 19.84 4.84
CA PRO A 45 0.09 19.57 4.58
C PRO A 45 0.79 19.54 5.95
N GLY A 46 1.24 18.36 6.37
CA GLY A 46 2.01 18.24 7.60
C GLY A 46 3.22 19.13 7.42
N THR A 47 3.48 20.00 8.39
CA THR A 47 4.76 20.69 8.54
C THR A 47 5.84 19.66 8.27
N ALA A 48 6.74 19.93 7.33
CA ALA A 48 7.83 19.01 7.01
C ALA A 48 8.48 18.58 8.32
N LEU A 49 8.24 17.32 8.73
CA LEU A 49 8.78 16.81 9.97
C LEU A 49 10.29 16.94 9.80
N ALA A 50 10.97 17.60 10.75
CA ALA A 50 12.42 17.57 10.78
C ALA A 50 12.83 16.14 11.18
N ILE A 51 12.74 15.23 10.21
CA ILE A 51 13.15 13.84 10.36
C ILE A 51 14.64 13.90 10.63
N ARG A 52 15.02 13.64 11.89
CA ARG A 52 16.41 13.41 12.26
C ARG A 52 16.82 12.14 11.55
N ARG A 53 17.44 12.27 10.38
CA ARG A 53 17.98 11.11 9.67
C ARG A 53 18.91 10.36 10.62
N ALA A 54 18.64 9.08 10.84
CA ALA A 54 19.63 8.20 11.46
C ALA A 54 20.98 8.35 10.75
N GLU A 55 22.05 8.59 11.51
CA GLU A 55 23.41 8.65 10.99
C GLU A 55 23.75 7.31 10.33
N PRO A 56 24.22 7.28 9.07
CA PRO A 56 24.55 6.04 8.38
C PRO A 56 25.52 5.19 9.20
N GLY A 57 25.12 3.96 9.53
CA GLY A 57 25.98 2.99 10.24
C GLY A 57 25.87 3.02 11.77
N VAL A 58 25.03 3.88 12.37
CA VAL A 58 24.74 3.83 13.80
C VAL A 58 23.50 2.97 14.03
N LEU A 59 23.67 1.88 14.78
CA LEU A 59 22.57 1.03 15.19
C LEU A 59 21.79 1.67 16.35
N MET A 60 20.47 1.71 16.21
CA MET A 60 19.53 2.09 17.26
C MET A 60 19.14 0.84 18.06
N ASP A 61 19.02 1.00 19.38
CA ASP A 61 18.46 -0.05 20.22
C ASP A 61 16.97 -0.27 19.90
N ALA A 62 16.64 -1.46 19.38
CA ALA A 62 15.28 -1.84 19.03
C ALA A 62 14.44 -2.29 20.23
N GLN A 63 15.05 -2.58 21.39
CA GLN A 63 14.38 -3.16 22.54
C GLN A 63 13.15 -2.37 23.01
N PRO A 64 13.15 -1.02 23.08
CA PRO A 64 11.97 -0.26 23.50
C PRO A 64 10.76 -0.50 22.59
N PHE A 65 10.98 -0.58 21.28
CA PHE A 65 9.91 -0.86 20.32
C PHE A 65 9.41 -2.29 20.46
N ILE A 66 10.33 -3.27 20.41
CA ILE A 66 10.02 -4.70 20.52
C ILE A 66 9.26 -4.98 21.82
N LYS A 67 9.67 -4.36 22.93
CA LYS A 67 9.02 -4.50 24.24
C LYS A 67 7.60 -3.94 24.27
N GLU A 68 7.22 -3.00 23.40
CA GLU A 68 5.82 -2.54 23.34
C GLU A 68 4.98 -3.39 22.38
N ILE A 69 5.52 -3.70 21.20
CA ILE A 69 4.77 -4.41 20.15
C ILE A 69 4.78 -5.94 20.32
N GLY A 70 5.67 -6.50 21.13
CA GLY A 70 5.96 -7.94 21.23
C GLY A 70 5.55 -8.61 22.54
N ARG A 71 4.78 -7.97 23.43
CA ARG A 71 4.44 -8.50 24.79
C ARG A 71 3.47 -9.69 24.84
N GLY A 72 3.18 -10.33 23.71
CA GLY A 72 2.18 -11.39 23.60
C GLY A 72 0.78 -10.88 23.27
N ARG A 73 -0.13 -11.81 22.94
CA ARG A 73 -1.41 -11.55 22.26
C ARG A 73 -2.31 -10.52 22.98
N GLU A 74 -2.35 -10.53 24.31
CA GLU A 74 -3.25 -9.66 25.09
C GLU A 74 -2.58 -8.39 25.60
N SER A 75 -1.25 -8.31 25.53
CA SER A 75 -0.46 -7.23 26.14
C SER A 75 0.31 -6.39 25.14
N ALA A 76 0.41 -6.82 23.88
CA ALA A 76 1.03 -6.05 22.81
C ALA A 76 0.23 -4.76 22.54
N ARG A 77 0.92 -3.63 22.48
CA ARG A 77 0.33 -2.31 22.28
C ARG A 77 0.81 -1.69 20.97
N GLY A 78 -0.04 -0.85 20.39
CA GLY A 78 0.38 0.00 19.29
C GLY A 78 1.36 1.06 19.80
N LEU A 79 2.39 1.35 19.01
CA LEU A 79 3.27 2.48 19.27
C LEU A 79 2.49 3.79 19.14
N THR A 80 2.92 4.81 19.90
CA THR A 80 2.50 6.19 19.63
C THR A 80 3.05 6.63 18.28
N TYR A 81 2.41 7.63 17.65
CA TYR A 81 2.87 8.17 16.38
C TYR A 81 4.36 8.55 16.41
N ASP A 82 4.83 9.30 17.41
CA ASP A 82 6.24 9.73 17.51
C ASP A 82 7.22 8.56 17.68
N SER A 83 6.82 7.54 18.46
CA SER A 83 7.63 6.32 18.62
C SER A 83 7.69 5.54 17.32
N ALA A 84 6.58 5.45 16.59
CA ALA A 84 6.53 4.81 15.30
C ALA A 84 7.36 5.57 14.25
N VAL A 85 7.34 6.91 14.24
CA VAL A 85 8.20 7.72 13.37
C VAL A 85 9.66 7.39 13.61
N THR A 86 10.08 7.37 14.87
CA THR A 86 11.47 7.07 15.25
C THR A 86 11.88 5.66 14.79
N MET A 87 11.00 4.67 15.02
CA MET A 87 11.21 3.29 14.58
C MET A 87 11.31 3.19 13.05
N PHE A 88 10.39 3.82 12.30
CA PHE A 88 10.38 3.75 10.84
C PHE A 88 11.54 4.51 10.21
N ASP A 89 11.95 5.65 10.76
CA ASP A 89 13.12 6.38 10.26
C ASP A 89 14.38 5.51 10.39
N SER A 90 14.59 4.91 11.56
CA SER A 90 15.70 3.98 11.78
C SER A 90 15.60 2.75 10.88
N MET A 91 14.41 2.15 10.75
CA MET A 91 14.17 1.00 9.88
C MET A 91 14.53 1.31 8.42
N PHE A 92 14.00 2.41 7.87
CA PHE A 92 14.30 2.80 6.50
C PHE A 92 15.72 3.29 6.37
N GLY A 93 16.33 3.88 7.40
CA GLY A 93 17.75 4.27 7.45
C GLY A 93 18.73 3.10 7.45
N GLY A 94 18.29 1.90 7.85
CA GLY A 94 19.16 0.73 8.06
C GLY A 94 19.80 0.70 9.45
N GLY A 95 19.17 1.32 10.43
CA GLY A 95 19.65 1.47 11.80
C GLY A 95 19.31 0.32 12.75
N PHE A 96 18.88 -0.84 12.27
CA PHE A 96 18.63 -2.02 13.12
C PHE A 96 19.46 -3.20 12.66
N ALA A 97 19.95 -4.01 13.61
CA ALA A 97 20.57 -5.28 13.27
C ALA A 97 19.53 -6.26 12.69
N ASP A 98 19.97 -7.25 11.90
CA ASP A 98 19.06 -8.17 11.21
C ASP A 98 18.09 -8.91 12.16
N VAL A 99 18.59 -9.34 13.33
CA VAL A 99 17.78 -10.02 14.35
C VAL A 99 16.73 -9.08 14.93
N GLU A 100 17.08 -7.82 15.18
CA GLU A 100 16.18 -6.80 15.72
C GLU A 100 15.12 -6.41 14.70
N LEU A 101 15.51 -6.19 13.45
CA LEU A 101 14.59 -5.93 12.36
C LEU A 101 13.62 -7.09 12.18
N GLY A 102 14.12 -8.33 12.15
CA GLY A 102 13.29 -9.53 12.10
C GLY A 102 12.27 -9.59 13.25
N ALA A 103 12.70 -9.29 14.48
CA ALA A 103 11.83 -9.24 15.65
C ALA A 103 10.74 -8.18 15.52
N ILE A 104 11.08 -6.96 15.08
CA ILE A 104 10.10 -5.88 14.84
C ILE A 104 9.06 -6.33 13.81
N LEU A 105 9.49 -6.87 12.67
CA LEU A 105 8.60 -7.23 11.58
C LEU A 105 7.62 -8.35 11.96
N ILE A 106 8.11 -9.37 12.67
CA ILE A 106 7.24 -10.46 13.16
C ILE A 106 6.31 -9.98 14.28
N ALA A 107 6.79 -9.15 15.19
CA ALA A 107 5.94 -8.61 16.26
C ALA A 107 4.80 -7.75 15.70
N LEU A 108 5.08 -6.84 14.76
CA LEU A 108 4.04 -6.08 14.04
C LEU A 108 3.08 -7.01 13.30
N ARG A 109 3.60 -8.07 12.65
CA ARG A 109 2.77 -9.03 11.91
C ARG A 109 1.81 -9.81 12.81
N MET A 110 2.25 -10.18 14.02
CA MET A 110 1.42 -10.91 14.99
C MET A 110 0.42 -10.00 15.70
N LYS A 111 0.84 -8.77 16.05
CA LYS A 111 0.00 -7.76 16.70
C LYS A 111 -1.06 -7.18 15.75
N GLY A 112 -0.68 -7.00 14.48
CA GLY A 112 -1.36 -6.12 13.53
C GLY A 112 -0.91 -4.66 13.70
N GLU A 113 -0.92 -3.90 12.61
CA GLU A 113 -0.53 -2.49 12.62
C GLU A 113 -1.65 -1.57 13.13
N SER A 114 -1.28 -0.58 13.95
CA SER A 114 -2.19 0.49 14.40
C SER A 114 -2.29 1.61 13.37
N LEU A 115 -3.31 2.47 13.49
CA LEU A 115 -3.43 3.64 12.61
C LEU A 115 -2.24 4.60 12.77
N ASP A 116 -1.79 4.84 14.00
CA ASP A 116 -0.64 5.72 14.26
C ASP A 116 0.66 5.16 13.68
N GLU A 117 0.85 3.83 13.75
CA GLU A 117 1.99 3.14 13.14
C GLU A 117 1.98 3.28 11.61
N ILE A 118 0.82 3.04 10.98
CA ILE A 118 0.70 3.16 9.52
C ILE A 118 0.89 4.61 9.06
N ARG A 119 0.30 5.59 9.75
CA ARG A 119 0.47 7.01 9.45
C ARG A 119 1.93 7.43 9.55
N ALA A 120 2.59 7.08 10.66
CA ALA A 120 4.01 7.36 10.84
C ALA A 120 4.87 6.71 9.76
N GLY A 121 4.61 5.45 9.41
CA GLY A 121 5.35 4.75 8.36
C GLY A 121 5.18 5.40 6.99
N VAL A 122 3.97 5.87 6.64
CA VAL A 122 3.73 6.61 5.40
C VAL A 122 4.44 7.96 5.43
N ASP A 123 4.32 8.73 6.51
CA ASP A 123 4.93 10.06 6.63
C ASP A 123 6.46 10.02 6.57
N VAL A 124 7.08 8.95 7.09
CA VAL A 124 8.53 8.71 6.97
C VAL A 124 8.92 8.26 5.56
N LEU A 125 8.14 7.37 4.94
CA LEU A 125 8.52 6.76 3.66
C LEU A 125 8.22 7.65 2.45
N GLU A 126 7.10 8.36 2.44
CA GLU A 126 6.62 9.16 1.31
C GLU A 126 7.61 10.26 0.83
N PRO A 127 8.41 10.92 1.70
CA PRO A 127 9.47 11.82 1.25
C PRO A 127 10.66 11.11 0.59
N LEU A 128 10.83 9.81 0.84
CA LEU A 128 11.99 9.01 0.40
C LEU A 128 11.77 8.29 -0.94
N ILE A 129 10.57 8.39 -1.52
CA ILE A 129 10.24 7.71 -2.78
C ILE A 129 10.54 8.58 -4.00
N ALA A 130 10.88 7.94 -5.11
CA ALA A 130 10.90 8.57 -6.41
C ALA A 130 9.48 8.96 -6.85
N ARG A 131 9.36 10.11 -7.53
CA ARG A 131 8.08 10.60 -8.08
C ARG A 131 8.15 10.66 -9.60
N VAL A 132 7.10 10.18 -10.25
CA VAL A 132 6.90 10.31 -11.69
C VAL A 132 6.26 11.68 -11.97
N PRO A 133 6.88 12.53 -12.79
CA PRO A 133 6.25 13.75 -13.28
C PRO A 133 4.96 13.44 -14.04
N VAL A 134 3.90 14.19 -13.74
CA VAL A 134 2.59 14.10 -14.39
C VAL A 134 2.02 15.50 -14.58
N ASP A 135 1.19 15.69 -15.59
CA ASP A 135 0.49 16.95 -15.85
C ASP A 135 -0.61 17.18 -14.79
N PRO A 136 -0.53 18.24 -13.97
CA PRO A 136 -1.55 18.52 -12.96
C PRO A 136 -2.92 18.91 -13.56
N GLY A 137 -2.98 19.29 -14.84
CA GLY A 137 -4.22 19.63 -15.56
C GLY A 137 -5.06 18.43 -15.99
N ARG A 138 -4.53 17.21 -15.87
CA ARG A 138 -5.19 15.97 -16.27
C ARG A 138 -5.44 15.06 -15.05
N PRO A 139 -6.52 14.25 -15.03
CA PRO A 139 -6.73 13.27 -13.98
C PRO A 139 -5.54 12.31 -13.86
N VAL A 140 -5.13 12.01 -12.63
CA VAL A 140 -4.02 11.11 -12.32
C VAL A 140 -4.52 9.98 -11.44
N VAL A 141 -4.17 8.73 -11.79
CA VAL A 141 -4.46 7.55 -10.99
C VAL A 141 -3.16 6.79 -10.70
N SER A 142 -2.94 6.49 -9.41
CA SER A 142 -1.90 5.57 -8.96
C SER A 142 -2.50 4.23 -8.57
N ILE A 143 -1.91 3.14 -9.06
CA ILE A 143 -2.35 1.76 -8.81
C ILE A 143 -1.21 0.93 -8.18
N PRO A 144 -1.18 0.75 -6.85
CA PRO A 144 -0.25 -0.17 -6.21
C PRO A 144 -0.53 -1.64 -6.56
N SER A 145 0.50 -2.36 -7.00
CA SER A 145 0.45 -3.75 -7.46
C SER A 145 1.59 -4.61 -6.89
N TYR A 146 1.50 -4.89 -5.59
CA TYR A 146 2.51 -5.66 -4.83
C TYR A 146 2.12 -7.12 -4.58
N ASN A 147 1.10 -7.57 -5.30
CA ASN A 147 0.71 -8.96 -5.41
C ASN A 147 0.73 -9.35 -6.89
N GLY A 148 0.19 -10.50 -7.19
CA GLY A 148 -0.12 -10.93 -8.55
C GLY A 148 -1.32 -11.88 -8.56
N ALA A 149 -1.63 -12.40 -9.73
CA ALA A 149 -2.60 -13.47 -9.94
C ALA A 149 -2.04 -14.81 -9.46
N ARG A 150 -2.88 -15.65 -8.84
CA ARG A 150 -2.54 -17.05 -8.53
C ARG A 150 -3.47 -18.02 -9.25
N ASN A 151 -4.78 -17.83 -9.09
CA ASN A 151 -5.81 -18.74 -9.60
C ASN A 151 -6.81 -18.06 -10.55
N THR A 152 -6.59 -16.79 -10.88
CA THR A 152 -7.47 -15.95 -11.73
C THR A 152 -6.61 -15.04 -12.58
N ALA A 153 -7.14 -14.48 -13.67
CA ALA A 153 -6.44 -13.46 -14.44
C ALA A 153 -6.14 -12.22 -13.58
N ASN A 154 -4.97 -11.63 -13.76
CA ASN A 154 -4.63 -10.33 -13.18
C ASN A 154 -5.18 -9.23 -14.10
N LEU A 155 -6.20 -8.51 -13.64
CA LEU A 155 -6.90 -7.50 -14.44
C LEU A 155 -6.33 -6.08 -14.29
N VAL A 156 -5.27 -5.90 -13.49
CA VAL A 156 -4.65 -4.57 -13.30
C VAL A 156 -4.11 -3.98 -14.61
N PRO A 157 -3.40 -4.72 -15.49
CA PRO A 157 -2.94 -4.19 -16.78
C PRO A 157 -4.09 -3.70 -17.66
N LEU A 158 -5.18 -4.49 -17.74
CA LEU A 158 -6.38 -4.13 -18.50
C LEU A 158 -7.01 -2.84 -17.96
N LEU A 159 -7.18 -2.73 -16.65
CA LEU A 159 -7.71 -1.52 -16.02
C LEU A 159 -6.82 -0.30 -16.30
N ALA A 160 -5.50 -0.46 -16.22
CA ALA A 160 -4.56 0.62 -16.47
C ALA A 160 -4.65 1.13 -17.91
N CYS A 161 -4.74 0.23 -18.90
CA CYS A 161 -4.92 0.61 -20.31
C CYS A 161 -6.25 1.33 -20.54
N LEU A 162 -7.36 0.78 -20.02
CA LEU A 162 -8.68 1.41 -20.18
C LEU A 162 -8.77 2.81 -19.57
N LEU A 163 -8.08 3.06 -18.45
CA LEU A 163 -7.97 4.40 -17.86
C LEU A 163 -7.13 5.33 -18.73
N ALA A 164 -6.01 4.83 -19.27
CA ALA A 164 -5.13 5.59 -20.15
C ALA A 164 -5.84 5.99 -21.46
N ASP A 165 -6.58 5.06 -22.07
CA ASP A 165 -7.44 5.29 -23.24
C ASP A 165 -8.53 6.35 -22.96
N ALA A 166 -8.99 6.46 -21.71
CA ALA A 166 -9.91 7.50 -21.27
C ALA A 166 -9.24 8.84 -20.95
N GLY A 167 -7.94 8.99 -21.25
CA GLY A 167 -7.17 10.22 -21.07
C GLY A 167 -6.58 10.43 -19.67
N VAL A 168 -6.73 9.46 -18.76
CA VAL A 168 -6.18 9.51 -17.40
C VAL A 168 -4.69 9.18 -17.42
N GLN A 169 -3.89 9.91 -16.66
CA GLN A 169 -2.47 9.57 -16.46
C GLN A 169 -2.36 8.46 -15.42
N VAL A 170 -1.87 7.30 -15.82
CA VAL A 170 -1.84 6.11 -14.96
C VAL A 170 -0.41 5.72 -14.59
N VAL A 171 -0.15 5.66 -13.29
CA VAL A 171 1.09 5.10 -12.74
C VAL A 171 0.75 3.83 -11.96
N VAL A 172 1.15 2.69 -12.50
CA VAL A 172 1.14 1.42 -11.79
C VAL A 172 2.49 1.26 -11.10
N HIS A 173 2.52 0.83 -9.85
CA HIS A 173 3.80 0.61 -9.15
C HIS A 173 3.77 -0.67 -8.34
N GLY A 174 4.85 -1.45 -8.34
CA GLY A 174 4.78 -2.80 -7.79
C GLY A 174 6.04 -3.64 -7.86
N VAL A 175 5.89 -4.91 -7.51
CA VAL A 175 6.94 -5.92 -7.66
C VAL A 175 7.04 -6.36 -9.13
N THR A 176 8.26 -6.66 -9.57
CA THR A 176 8.51 -7.13 -10.94
C THR A 176 8.39 -8.65 -11.06
N SER A 177 8.69 -9.38 -9.98
CA SER A 177 8.62 -10.84 -9.94
C SER A 177 7.99 -11.35 -8.65
N ASP A 178 7.31 -12.49 -8.75
CA ASP A 178 6.80 -13.26 -7.61
C ASP A 178 6.74 -14.75 -8.04
N PRO A 179 7.57 -15.65 -7.52
CA PRO A 179 7.62 -17.06 -7.94
C PRO A 179 6.29 -17.80 -7.75
N ARG A 180 5.32 -17.23 -7.00
CA ARG A 180 4.03 -17.87 -6.73
C ARG A 180 2.89 -17.23 -7.53
N ARG A 181 3.14 -16.19 -8.33
CA ARG A 181 2.10 -15.36 -8.93
C ARG A 181 2.54 -14.73 -10.26
N THR A 182 1.63 -14.64 -11.21
CA THR A 182 1.83 -13.78 -12.39
C THR A 182 1.67 -12.32 -11.97
N THR A 183 2.73 -11.54 -12.08
CA THR A 183 2.76 -10.13 -11.66
C THR A 183 2.14 -9.21 -12.72
N THR A 184 1.82 -7.99 -12.31
CA THR A 184 1.37 -6.95 -13.25
C THR A 184 2.51 -6.53 -14.18
N ALA A 185 3.75 -6.52 -13.69
CA ALA A 185 4.92 -6.19 -14.49
C ALA A 185 5.13 -7.18 -15.64
N GLU A 186 5.04 -8.48 -15.37
CA GLU A 186 5.21 -9.54 -16.39
C GLU A 186 4.19 -9.39 -17.52
N ILE A 187 2.92 -9.09 -17.18
CA ILE A 187 1.87 -8.91 -18.18
C ILE A 187 2.07 -7.63 -18.98
N MET A 188 2.36 -6.51 -18.32
CA MET A 188 2.62 -5.25 -19.01
C MET A 188 3.84 -5.36 -19.93
N GLN A 189 4.90 -6.05 -19.50
CA GLN A 189 6.05 -6.35 -20.35
C GLN A 189 5.66 -7.19 -21.58
N ALA A 190 4.84 -8.23 -21.41
CA ALA A 190 4.35 -9.04 -22.52
C ALA A 190 3.46 -8.25 -23.51
N MET A 191 2.82 -7.18 -23.05
CA MET A 191 2.05 -6.24 -23.87
C MET A 191 2.91 -5.17 -24.57
N GLY A 192 4.23 -5.16 -24.38
CA GLY A 192 5.12 -4.10 -24.88
C GLY A 192 5.10 -2.82 -24.03
N LEU A 193 4.36 -2.80 -22.93
CA LEU A 193 4.29 -1.72 -21.94
C LEU A 193 5.36 -1.93 -20.85
N GLY A 194 6.60 -2.15 -21.30
CA GLY A 194 7.72 -2.56 -20.46
C GLY A 194 7.93 -1.67 -19.23
N SER A 195 8.60 -2.23 -18.23
CA SER A 195 8.97 -1.50 -17.03
C SER A 195 9.74 -0.23 -17.37
N ALA A 196 9.33 0.90 -16.80
CA ALA A 196 10.09 2.13 -16.92
C ALA A 196 11.47 1.94 -16.26
N GLY A 197 12.55 2.23 -17.00
CA GLY A 197 13.93 2.19 -16.50
C GLY A 197 14.25 3.30 -15.47
N GLY A 198 13.25 4.05 -15.05
CA GLY A 198 13.36 5.24 -14.22
C GLY A 198 12.06 6.05 -14.26
N THR A 199 11.96 7.09 -13.44
CA THR A 199 10.83 8.01 -13.45
C THR A 199 10.69 8.76 -14.78
N HIS A 200 11.79 9.03 -15.47
CA HIS A 200 11.77 9.68 -16.79
C HIS A 200 11.16 8.80 -17.88
N SER A 201 11.46 7.49 -17.90
CA SER A 201 10.80 6.57 -18.84
C SER A 201 9.30 6.42 -18.56
N ALA A 202 8.91 6.51 -17.28
CA ALA A 202 7.50 6.50 -16.87
C ALA A 202 6.78 7.77 -17.35
N GLU A 203 7.39 8.93 -17.17
CA GLU A 203 6.90 10.21 -17.71
C GLU A 203 6.70 10.15 -19.23
N ALA A 204 7.70 9.63 -19.97
CA ALA A 204 7.62 9.50 -21.41
C ALA A 204 6.50 8.55 -21.87
N ALA A 205 6.22 7.48 -21.12
CA ALA A 205 5.08 6.60 -21.41
C ALA A 205 3.75 7.33 -21.23
N ILE A 206 3.58 8.03 -20.10
CA ILE A 206 2.37 8.81 -19.81
C ILE A 206 2.15 9.90 -20.86
N ALA A 207 3.22 10.55 -21.34
CA ALA A 207 3.17 11.57 -22.38
C ALA A 207 2.64 11.03 -23.72
N ARG A 208 2.87 9.74 -24.03
CA ARG A 208 2.32 9.07 -25.22
C ARG A 208 0.89 8.57 -25.04
N GLY A 209 0.33 8.67 -23.83
CA GLY A 209 -0.97 8.09 -23.49
C GLY A 209 -0.90 6.63 -23.05
N ASP A 210 0.29 6.09 -22.80
CA ASP A 210 0.46 4.73 -22.27
C ASP A 210 0.40 4.76 -20.72
N PRO A 211 -0.10 3.70 -20.06
CA PRO A 211 0.12 3.53 -18.63
C PRO A 211 1.59 3.23 -18.35
N ALA A 212 2.15 3.81 -17.28
CA ALA A 212 3.51 3.53 -16.85
C ALA A 212 3.55 2.48 -15.74
N PHE A 213 4.51 1.54 -15.81
CA PHE A 213 4.86 0.67 -14.69
C PHE A 213 6.16 1.11 -14.03
N LEU A 214 6.12 1.40 -12.73
CA LEU A 214 7.25 1.77 -11.90
C LEU A 214 7.61 0.64 -10.92
N PRO A 215 8.75 -0.06 -11.11
CA PRO A 215 9.22 -1.06 -10.17
C PRO A 215 9.43 -0.51 -8.77
N VAL A 216 9.18 -1.33 -7.75
CA VAL A 216 9.46 -0.94 -6.35
C VAL A 216 10.93 -0.59 -6.12
N ALA A 217 11.85 -1.26 -6.80
CA ALA A 217 13.28 -0.94 -6.71
C ALA A 217 13.61 0.47 -7.24
N THR A 218 12.90 0.92 -8.28
CA THR A 218 12.99 2.28 -8.83
C THR A 218 12.27 3.29 -7.93
N LEU A 219 11.14 2.88 -7.34
CA LEU A 219 10.35 3.71 -6.42
C LEU A 219 11.12 4.01 -5.14
N SER A 220 11.67 2.97 -4.50
CA SER A 220 12.48 3.06 -3.29
C SER A 220 13.24 1.75 -3.07
N SER A 221 14.55 1.78 -3.19
CA SER A 221 15.42 0.62 -2.91
C SER A 221 15.27 0.11 -1.47
N ARG A 222 15.04 1.02 -0.52
CA ARG A 222 14.80 0.70 0.90
C ARG A 222 13.50 -0.08 1.08
N LEU A 223 12.42 0.34 0.42
CA LEU A 223 11.16 -0.40 0.43
C LEU A 223 11.31 -1.76 -0.26
N ALA A 224 12.00 -1.81 -1.40
CA ALA A 224 12.25 -3.06 -2.11
C ALA A 224 12.96 -4.09 -1.22
N ALA A 225 14.05 -3.68 -0.55
CA ALA A 225 14.78 -4.54 0.39
C ALA A 225 13.88 -5.05 1.53
N LEU A 226 13.04 -4.18 2.11
CA LEU A 226 12.10 -4.57 3.17
C LEU A 226 11.06 -5.60 2.68
N LEU A 227 10.57 -5.48 1.44
CA LEU A 227 9.63 -6.43 0.87
C LEU A 227 10.27 -7.79 0.60
N GLU A 228 11.53 -7.83 0.17
CA GLU A 228 12.27 -9.07 -0.12
C GLU A 228 12.48 -9.94 1.13
N LEU A 229 12.51 -9.35 2.33
CA LEU A 229 12.59 -10.11 3.59
C LEU A 229 11.46 -11.12 3.76
N ARG A 230 10.34 -10.97 3.04
CA ARG A 230 9.26 -11.96 3.04
C ARG A 230 9.71 -13.36 2.65
N TRP A 231 10.74 -13.48 1.82
CA TRP A 231 11.24 -14.77 1.34
C TRP A 231 12.09 -15.49 2.36
N GLN A 232 12.72 -14.73 3.26
CA GLN A 232 13.44 -15.26 4.41
C GLN A 232 12.47 -15.54 5.57
N LEU A 233 11.53 -14.62 5.84
CA LEU A 233 10.56 -14.71 6.94
C LEU A 233 9.39 -15.66 6.65
N GLY A 234 9.11 -15.96 5.39
CA GLY A 234 7.96 -16.76 4.96
C GLY A 234 6.59 -16.06 5.02
N VAL A 235 6.54 -14.81 5.50
CA VAL A 235 5.32 -14.02 5.67
C VAL A 235 5.50 -12.58 5.18
N ARG A 236 4.38 -11.92 4.84
CA ARG A 236 4.39 -10.47 4.58
C ARG A 236 4.65 -9.70 5.87
N ASN A 237 5.25 -8.53 5.72
CA ASN A 237 5.53 -7.57 6.79
C ASN A 237 4.84 -6.22 6.52
N VAL A 238 5.00 -5.27 7.43
CA VAL A 238 4.40 -3.91 7.37
C VAL A 238 4.71 -3.16 6.08
N GLY A 239 5.86 -3.41 5.45
CA GLY A 239 6.22 -2.82 4.17
C GLY A 239 5.19 -3.12 3.07
N HIS A 240 4.52 -4.27 3.12
CA HIS A 240 3.47 -4.62 2.15
C HIS A 240 2.19 -3.81 2.33
N THR A 241 1.94 -3.32 3.54
CA THR A 241 0.84 -2.41 3.85
C THR A 241 1.22 -1.00 3.38
N LEU A 242 2.39 -0.50 3.82
CA LEU A 242 2.89 0.83 3.48
C LEU A 242 3.02 1.05 1.98
N ALA A 243 3.52 0.04 1.25
CA ALA A 243 3.71 0.10 -0.20
C ALA A 243 2.43 0.47 -0.98
N LYS A 244 1.25 0.11 -0.45
CA LYS A 244 -0.05 0.41 -1.06
C LYS A 244 -0.57 1.81 -0.74
N LEU A 245 0.10 2.52 0.15
CA LEU A 245 -0.30 3.83 0.67
C LEU A 245 0.60 4.96 0.16
N LEU A 246 1.45 4.67 -0.83
CA LEU A 246 2.35 5.65 -1.41
C LEU A 246 1.72 6.34 -2.61
N THR A 247 2.10 7.59 -2.86
CA THR A 247 1.72 8.33 -4.07
C THR A 247 2.97 8.65 -4.90
N PRO A 248 3.34 7.81 -5.87
CA PRO A 248 4.57 7.96 -6.65
C PRO A 248 4.45 8.98 -7.80
N THR A 249 3.71 10.07 -7.61
CA THR A 249 3.47 11.09 -8.64
C THR A 249 3.75 12.50 -8.09
N THR A 250 4.03 13.45 -8.97
CA THR A 250 4.23 14.85 -8.57
C THR A 250 2.93 15.61 -8.27
N SER A 251 1.76 15.03 -8.60
CA SER A 251 0.46 15.67 -8.41
C SER A 251 -0.15 15.36 -7.05
N ALA A 252 -0.47 16.42 -6.29
CA ALA A 252 -1.23 16.32 -5.04
C ALA A 252 -2.68 15.86 -5.23
N ALA A 253 -3.24 15.98 -6.45
CA ALA A 253 -4.60 15.59 -6.79
C ALA A 253 -4.73 14.14 -7.31
N CYS A 254 -3.70 13.31 -7.11
CA CYS A 254 -3.69 11.93 -7.55
C CYS A 254 -4.70 11.06 -6.79
N VAL A 255 -5.54 10.34 -7.53
CA VAL A 255 -6.41 9.30 -6.97
C VAL A 255 -5.61 8.02 -6.79
N ARG A 256 -5.65 7.42 -5.60
CA ARG A 256 -5.01 6.12 -5.34
C ARG A 256 -6.04 5.00 -5.35
N LEU A 257 -5.84 4.00 -6.20
CA LEU A 257 -6.71 2.83 -6.30
C LEU A 257 -6.09 1.66 -5.55
N THR A 258 -6.48 1.44 -4.29
CA THR A 258 -5.93 0.38 -3.46
C THR A 258 -6.91 -0.78 -3.28
N ALA A 259 -6.38 -2.00 -3.20
CA ALA A 259 -7.14 -3.20 -2.90
C ALA A 259 -6.79 -3.75 -1.51
N PHE A 260 -7.81 -4.04 -0.72
CA PHE A 260 -7.73 -4.73 0.56
C PHE A 260 -8.61 -5.97 0.56
N THR A 261 -8.19 -7.00 1.30
CA THR A 261 -8.87 -8.31 1.33
C THR A 261 -9.92 -8.41 2.42
N HIS A 262 -9.78 -7.63 3.50
CA HIS A 262 -10.74 -7.61 4.58
C HIS A 262 -11.14 -6.18 4.92
N PRO A 263 -12.44 -5.89 5.15
CA PRO A 263 -12.95 -4.53 5.36
C PRO A 263 -12.29 -3.78 6.51
N GLU A 264 -11.82 -4.47 7.56
CA GLU A 264 -11.12 -3.85 8.69
C GLU A 264 -9.84 -3.13 8.28
N PHE A 265 -9.18 -3.57 7.20
CA PHE A 265 -7.99 -2.90 6.68
C PHE A 265 -8.33 -1.61 5.95
N ALA A 266 -9.59 -1.36 5.58
CA ALA A 266 -9.99 -0.12 4.92
C ALA A 266 -9.65 1.11 5.78
N ILE A 267 -9.79 1.01 7.11
CA ILE A 267 -9.47 2.10 8.04
C ILE A 267 -7.99 2.50 7.93
N LEU A 268 -7.08 1.52 7.80
CA LEU A 268 -5.65 1.78 7.62
C LEU A 268 -5.32 2.40 6.26
N GLN A 269 -6.19 2.22 5.27
CA GLN A 269 -5.97 2.77 3.91
C GLN A 269 -6.35 4.25 3.77
N HIS A 270 -6.90 4.84 4.84
CA HIS A 270 -7.22 6.27 4.95
C HIS A 270 -6.20 7.06 5.79
N ALA A 271 -5.12 6.41 6.21
CA ALA A 271 -3.99 7.00 6.94
C ALA A 271 -3.32 8.12 6.14
#